data_AF-A0A660DXH2-F1
#
_entry.id   AF-A0A660DXH2-F1
#
_cell.length_a   1.000
_cell.length_b   1.000
_cell.length_c   1.000
_cell.angle_alpha   90.00
_cell.angle_beta   90.00
_cell.angle_gamma   90.00
#
_symmetry.space_group_name_H-M   'P 1'
#
loop_
_entity.id
_entity.type
_entity.pdbx_description
1 polymer ?
#
loop_
_entity_poly.entity_id
_entity_poly.type
_entity_poly.pdbx_seq_one_letter_code
_entity_poly.pdbx_strand_id
1 'polypeptide(L)'
;MKKFLLWGSGVVLLTICLIGGWSFRTKTTTSQPTAAKVQTHHKKKTTKPLTLTELKRHDTLAYSSIIYYAIKYGKIQRWQELSDFSLGWQVESYSSKSKYLVWPDQNIKDEAKQLAPNWFKLQGSTVTYHSFVVLSFQDDMTAKVSLTTIINRINREHAEAKVRQMPTRLTVIRHH
;
A
#
# COMPACT_ATOMS: atom_id res chain seq x y z
N MET A 1 34.41 -47.39 -3.41
CA MET A 1 35.78 -47.70 -2.94
C MET A 1 36.44 -46.40 -2.43
N LYS A 2 37.72 -46.45 -2.02
CA LYS A 2 38.63 -45.36 -1.54
C LYS A 2 38.30 -43.97 -2.16
N LYS A 3 38.15 -42.85 -1.43
CA LYS A 3 38.98 -42.15 -0.40
C LYS A 3 40.20 -41.39 -0.96
N PHE A 4 40.49 -40.22 -0.35
CA PHE A 4 41.77 -39.44 -0.35
C PHE A 4 42.14 -38.66 -1.63
N LEU A 5 42.90 -37.55 -1.62
CA LEU A 5 43.26 -36.49 -0.62
C LEU A 5 43.91 -35.33 -1.46
N LEU A 6 43.51 -34.04 -1.36
CA LEU A 6 44.04 -32.94 -0.53
C LEU A 6 45.56 -32.64 -0.65
N TRP A 7 45.92 -31.36 -0.44
CA TRP A 7 47.26 -30.69 -0.44
C TRP A 7 47.68 -30.08 -1.79
N GLY A 8 48.35 -28.92 -1.82
CA GLY A 8 48.75 -27.96 -0.77
C GLY A 8 49.18 -26.63 -1.43
N SER A 9 49.84 -25.64 -0.82
CA SER A 9 50.14 -25.20 0.57
C SER A 9 51.33 -24.22 0.47
N GLY A 10 51.41 -23.18 1.31
CA GLY A 10 52.48 -22.15 1.29
C GLY A 10 51.91 -20.72 1.42
N VAL A 11 51.85 -20.01 2.56
CA VAL A 11 52.46 -20.11 3.92
C VAL A 11 53.86 -19.46 4.06
N VAL A 12 54.14 -18.89 5.26
CA VAL A 12 55.35 -18.15 5.75
C VAL A 12 55.38 -16.66 5.32
N LEU A 13 55.70 -15.63 6.14
CA LEU A 13 56.03 -15.45 7.59
C LEU A 13 54.75 -15.06 8.43
N LEU A 14 54.68 -14.62 9.71
CA LEU A 14 55.56 -14.01 10.75
C LEU A 14 55.90 -12.51 10.55
N THR A 15 56.10 -11.60 11.54
CA THR A 15 56.18 -11.61 13.04
C THR A 15 55.21 -10.55 13.65
N ILE A 16 54.56 -10.68 14.82
CA ILE A 16 54.96 -10.90 16.24
C ILE A 16 55.66 -9.70 16.92
N CYS A 17 54.97 -9.06 17.88
CA CYS A 17 55.38 -8.65 19.25
C CYS A 17 54.21 -7.88 19.92
N LEU A 18 53.56 -8.34 21.00
CA LEU A 18 53.98 -8.57 22.41
C LEU A 18 53.96 -7.31 23.30
N ILE A 19 52.90 -7.20 24.13
CA ILE A 19 52.74 -6.62 25.49
C ILE A 19 51.25 -6.89 25.85
N GLY A 20 50.84 -7.33 27.04
CA GLY A 20 51.55 -7.78 28.24
C GLY A 20 50.57 -7.85 29.44
N GLY A 21 50.91 -8.61 30.50
CA GLY A 21 50.22 -8.53 31.81
C GLY A 21 49.30 -9.71 32.18
N TRP A 22 49.60 -10.37 33.31
CA TRP A 22 48.68 -11.28 34.00
C TRP A 22 47.61 -10.53 34.78
N SER A 23 46.45 -11.14 35.00
CA SER A 23 45.86 -11.29 36.35
C SER A 23 44.71 -12.30 36.41
N PHE A 24 44.75 -13.20 37.39
CA PHE A 24 43.55 -13.91 37.86
C PHE A 24 42.67 -12.95 38.68
N ARG A 25 41.34 -13.00 38.49
CA ARG A 25 40.36 -12.87 39.59
C ARG A 25 38.93 -13.26 39.21
N THR A 26 38.34 -14.07 40.08
CA THR A 26 36.90 -14.17 40.45
C THR A 26 35.82 -13.95 39.38
N LYS A 27 35.00 -14.99 39.14
CA LYS A 27 33.66 -14.83 38.53
C LYS A 27 32.74 -14.02 39.46
N THR A 28 32.47 -12.76 39.11
CA THR A 28 31.38 -11.99 39.72
C THR A 28 30.08 -12.18 38.95
N THR A 29 29.07 -12.76 39.60
CA THR A 29 27.71 -12.85 39.04
C THR A 29 27.04 -11.48 39.14
N THR A 30 27.16 -10.66 38.10
CA THR A 30 26.46 -9.37 38.02
C THR A 30 24.99 -9.60 37.70
N SER A 31 24.14 -9.60 38.73
CA SER A 31 22.68 -9.62 38.60
C SER A 31 22.17 -8.33 37.97
N GLN A 32 22.13 -8.28 36.63
CA GLN A 32 21.64 -7.12 35.89
C GLN A 32 20.13 -6.92 36.16
N PRO A 33 19.68 -5.75 36.65
CA PRO A 33 18.28 -5.56 37.01
C PRO A 33 17.40 -5.48 35.75
N THR A 34 16.56 -6.49 35.55
CA THR A 34 15.59 -6.53 34.46
C THR A 34 14.56 -5.41 34.63
N ALA A 35 14.73 -4.32 33.89
CA ALA A 35 13.74 -3.25 33.84
C ALA A 35 12.38 -3.81 33.42
N ALA A 36 11.37 -3.68 34.30
CA ALA A 36 10.04 -4.20 34.05
C ALA A 36 9.43 -3.51 32.83
N LYS A 37 9.33 -4.24 31.71
CA LYS A 37 8.76 -3.73 30.46
C LYS A 37 7.25 -3.55 30.62
N VAL A 38 6.85 -2.37 31.11
CA VAL A 38 5.46 -1.93 31.21
C VAL A 38 4.80 -2.12 29.85
N GLN A 39 3.94 -3.13 29.74
CA GLN A 39 3.14 -3.35 28.53
C GLN A 39 2.03 -2.32 28.51
N THR A 40 2.31 -1.17 27.88
CA THR A 40 1.27 -0.19 27.56
C THR A 40 0.30 -0.83 26.56
N HIS A 41 -0.77 -1.43 27.09
CA HIS A 41 -1.92 -1.89 26.31
C HIS A 41 -2.64 -0.67 25.70
N HIS A 42 -2.06 -0.13 24.63
CA HIS A 42 -2.70 0.87 23.79
C HIS A 42 -3.98 0.26 23.23
N LYS A 43 -5.14 0.56 23.86
CA LYS A 43 -6.46 0.21 23.34
C LYS A 43 -6.53 0.68 21.89
N LYS A 44 -6.54 -0.25 20.94
CA LYS A 44 -6.78 0.06 19.52
C LYS A 44 -8.07 0.86 19.44
N LYS A 45 -7.99 2.11 18.96
CA LYS A 45 -9.18 2.93 18.71
C LYS A 45 -9.97 2.27 17.59
N THR A 46 -11.05 1.57 17.94
CA THR A 46 -11.98 0.98 16.97
C THR A 46 -12.48 2.08 16.05
N THR A 47 -12.13 2.00 14.76
CA THR A 47 -12.58 2.98 13.78
C THR A 47 -14.04 2.70 13.45
N LYS A 48 -14.86 3.75 13.25
CA LYS A 48 -16.26 3.56 12.87
C LYS A 48 -16.34 2.94 11.47
N PRO A 49 -17.12 1.86 11.28
CA PRO A 49 -17.39 1.29 9.95
C PRO A 49 -17.82 2.36 8.94
N LEU A 50 -17.45 2.20 7.67
CA LEU A 50 -17.96 3.03 6.58
C LEU A 50 -19.44 2.74 6.36
N THR A 51 -20.20 3.74 5.92
CA THR A 51 -21.63 3.60 5.61
C THR A 51 -21.99 4.26 4.28
N LEU A 52 -23.05 3.79 3.61
CA LEU A 52 -23.47 4.34 2.32
C LEU A 52 -23.90 5.82 2.43
N THR A 53 -24.52 6.19 3.55
CA THR A 53 -24.92 7.58 3.88
C THR A 53 -23.71 8.48 4.17
N GLU A 54 -22.57 7.93 4.55
CA GLU A 54 -21.32 8.68 4.71
C GLU A 54 -20.64 8.90 3.35
N LEU A 55 -20.47 7.86 2.54
CA LEU A 55 -19.91 7.98 1.19
C LEU A 55 -20.75 8.91 0.30
N LYS A 56 -22.09 8.83 0.37
CA LYS A 56 -23.01 9.72 -0.38
C LYS A 56 -22.95 11.20 0.01
N ARG A 57 -22.27 11.57 1.11
CA ARG A 57 -22.09 12.97 1.54
C ARG A 57 -20.67 13.49 1.36
N HIS A 58 -19.72 12.62 1.01
CA HIS A 58 -18.29 12.92 1.00
C HIS A 58 -17.62 12.28 -0.23
N ASP A 59 -17.67 12.98 -1.37
CA ASP A 59 -17.06 12.59 -2.66
C ASP A 59 -15.68 11.94 -2.50
N THR A 60 -14.77 12.61 -1.79
CA THR A 60 -13.39 12.17 -1.60
C THR A 60 -13.27 10.86 -0.84
N LEU A 61 -14.17 10.59 0.12
CA LEU A 61 -14.25 9.30 0.82
C LEU A 61 -14.88 8.21 -0.06
N ALA A 62 -15.87 8.57 -0.89
CA ALA A 62 -16.42 7.64 -1.89
C ALA A 62 -15.37 7.23 -2.91
N TYR A 63 -14.66 8.18 -3.52
CA TYR A 63 -13.58 7.92 -4.48
C TYR A 63 -12.45 7.12 -3.82
N SER A 64 -12.05 7.48 -2.59
CA SER A 64 -11.05 6.71 -1.82
C SER A 64 -11.48 5.25 -1.60
N SER A 65 -12.76 5.01 -1.27
CA SER A 65 -13.30 3.66 -1.07
C SER A 65 -13.33 2.84 -2.37
N ILE A 66 -13.70 3.49 -3.47
CA ILE A 66 -13.70 2.92 -4.84
C ILE A 66 -12.28 2.53 -5.27
N ILE A 67 -11.33 3.47 -5.15
CA ILE A 67 -9.92 3.27 -5.51
C ILE A 67 -9.28 2.18 -4.64
N TYR A 68 -9.49 2.22 -3.32
CA TYR A 68 -9.00 1.18 -2.40
C TYR A 68 -9.51 -0.21 -2.77
N TYR A 69 -10.82 -0.32 -3.04
CA TYR A 69 -11.42 -1.60 -3.42
C TYR A 69 -10.84 -2.13 -4.73
N ALA A 70 -10.66 -1.27 -5.74
CA ALA A 70 -10.08 -1.68 -7.00
C ALA A 70 -8.63 -2.19 -6.84
N ILE A 71 -7.80 -1.47 -6.06
CA ILE A 71 -6.41 -1.86 -5.76
C ILE A 71 -6.35 -3.17 -4.95
N LYS A 72 -7.24 -3.40 -3.97
CA LYS A 72 -7.11 -4.56 -3.05
C LYS A 72 -8.00 -5.76 -3.37
N TYR A 73 -9.09 -5.57 -4.10
CA TYR A 73 -10.09 -6.59 -4.38
C TYR A 73 -10.67 -6.53 -5.81
N GLY A 74 -10.15 -5.66 -6.67
CA GLY A 74 -10.53 -5.56 -8.08
C GLY A 74 -10.02 -6.74 -8.90
N LYS A 75 -10.76 -7.10 -9.96
CA LYS A 75 -10.37 -8.17 -10.90
C LYS A 75 -9.50 -7.70 -12.07
N ILE A 76 -9.38 -6.40 -12.27
CA ILE A 76 -8.64 -5.79 -13.38
C ILE A 76 -7.22 -5.50 -12.89
N GLN A 77 -6.23 -6.27 -13.36
CA GLN A 77 -4.84 -6.16 -12.89
C GLN A 77 -4.25 -4.76 -13.07
N ARG A 78 -4.66 -4.02 -14.09
CA ARG A 78 -4.16 -2.66 -14.36
C ARG A 78 -4.40 -1.67 -13.22
N TRP A 79 -5.42 -1.89 -12.37
CA TRP A 79 -5.65 -1.07 -11.18
C TRP A 79 -4.56 -1.20 -10.10
N GLN A 80 -3.62 -2.14 -10.23
CA GLN A 80 -2.40 -2.18 -9.41
C GLN A 80 -1.40 -1.06 -9.76
N GLU A 81 -1.50 -0.39 -10.93
CA GLU A 81 -0.74 0.82 -11.25
C GLU A 81 -0.99 1.94 -10.21
N LEU A 82 -2.17 1.95 -9.61
CA LEU A 82 -2.57 2.92 -8.59
C LEU A 82 -2.15 2.52 -7.15
N SER A 83 -1.34 1.46 -6.98
CA SER A 83 -1.11 0.86 -5.67
C SER A 83 -0.10 1.58 -4.76
N ASP A 84 0.54 2.66 -5.22
CA ASP A 84 1.39 3.51 -4.37
C ASP A 84 0.55 4.49 -3.52
N PHE A 85 0.30 4.10 -2.27
CA PHE A 85 -0.42 4.91 -1.28
C PHE A 85 0.36 6.13 -0.76
N SER A 86 1.60 6.36 -1.22
CA SER A 86 2.42 7.51 -0.85
C SER A 86 2.33 8.64 -1.88
N LEU A 87 2.36 8.31 -3.19
CA LEU A 87 2.10 9.26 -4.28
C LEU A 87 0.67 9.80 -4.23
N GLY A 88 -0.30 8.93 -3.88
CA GLY A 88 -1.71 9.30 -3.85
C GLY A 88 -2.35 9.29 -5.24
N TRP A 89 -3.47 9.99 -5.41
CA TRP A 89 -4.23 9.98 -6.66
C TRP A 89 -4.78 11.34 -7.03
N GLN A 90 -4.79 11.64 -8.33
CA GLN A 90 -5.54 12.76 -8.89
C GLN A 90 -6.77 12.19 -9.60
N VAL A 91 -7.95 12.66 -9.20
CA VAL A 91 -9.23 12.25 -9.81
C VAL A 91 -9.78 13.40 -10.64
N GLU A 92 -9.99 13.15 -11.93
CA GLU A 92 -10.67 14.08 -12.84
C GLU A 92 -12.13 13.67 -12.96
N SER A 93 -13.01 14.48 -12.36
CA SER A 93 -14.45 14.25 -12.26
C SER A 93 -15.19 14.95 -13.39
N TYR A 94 -15.60 14.19 -14.41
CA TYR A 94 -16.55 14.60 -15.45
C TYR A 94 -17.96 14.24 -14.99
N SER A 95 -18.53 15.06 -14.11
CA SER A 95 -19.78 14.75 -13.38
C SER A 95 -20.97 14.59 -14.32
N SER A 96 -21.07 15.44 -15.35
CA SER A 96 -22.05 15.39 -16.44
C SER A 96 -22.08 14.06 -17.21
N LYS A 97 -20.96 13.32 -17.21
CA LYS A 97 -20.81 12.01 -17.86
C LYS A 97 -20.76 10.84 -16.85
N SER A 98 -20.87 11.14 -15.56
CA SER A 98 -20.62 10.22 -14.44
C SER A 98 -19.27 9.50 -14.50
N LYS A 99 -18.26 10.11 -15.15
CA LYS A 99 -16.95 9.52 -15.45
C LYS A 99 -15.86 10.12 -14.57
N TYR A 100 -15.03 9.26 -13.98
CA TYR A 100 -13.98 9.65 -13.05
C TYR A 100 -12.66 8.99 -13.46
N LEU A 101 -11.73 9.76 -14.02
CA LEU A 101 -10.38 9.27 -14.34
C LEU A 101 -9.54 9.25 -13.05
N VAL A 102 -8.61 8.31 -12.92
CA VAL A 102 -7.76 8.16 -11.72
C VAL A 102 -6.29 7.99 -12.11
N TRP A 103 -5.48 8.97 -11.76
CA TRP A 103 -4.02 8.95 -11.97
C TRP A 103 -3.27 8.44 -10.73
N PRO A 104 -2.06 7.84 -10.89
CA PRO A 104 -1.27 7.24 -9.80
C PRO A 104 -0.45 8.23 -8.95
N ASP A 105 -0.62 9.55 -9.14
CA ASP A 105 -0.04 10.60 -8.28
C ASP A 105 -1.06 11.73 -8.13
N GLN A 106 -1.20 12.25 -6.90
CA GLN A 106 -2.06 13.40 -6.59
C GLN A 106 -1.60 14.71 -7.27
N ASN A 107 -0.31 14.83 -7.57
CA ASN A 107 0.34 16.03 -8.08
C ASN A 107 0.62 16.00 -9.60
N ILE A 108 0.27 14.91 -10.29
CA ILE A 108 0.57 14.69 -11.72
C ILE A 108 0.22 15.92 -12.57
N LYS A 109 1.11 16.21 -13.53
CA LYS A 109 1.01 17.32 -14.48
C LYS A 109 0.63 16.80 -15.86
N ASP A 110 0.08 17.66 -16.70
CA ASP A 110 -0.56 17.24 -17.95
C ASP A 110 0.45 16.69 -18.98
N GLU A 111 1.72 17.09 -18.90
CA GLU A 111 2.83 16.57 -19.70
C GLU A 111 3.13 15.10 -19.40
N ALA A 112 2.74 14.60 -18.22
CA ALA A 112 2.87 13.19 -17.81
C ALA A 112 1.61 12.36 -18.11
N LYS A 113 0.50 12.97 -18.56
CA LYS A 113 -0.79 12.30 -18.85
C LYS A 113 -0.82 11.63 -20.24
N GLN A 114 0.27 10.96 -20.61
CA GLN A 114 0.53 10.47 -21.97
C GLN A 114 -0.22 9.18 -22.34
N LEU A 115 -0.79 8.47 -21.35
CA LEU A 115 -1.56 7.24 -21.54
C LEU A 115 -2.93 7.36 -20.88
N ALA A 116 -3.93 6.70 -21.46
CA ALA A 116 -5.27 6.64 -20.87
C ALA A 116 -5.24 6.00 -19.47
N PRO A 117 -5.74 6.70 -18.42
CA PRO A 117 -5.70 6.23 -17.04
C PRO A 117 -6.76 5.15 -16.77
N ASN A 118 -6.60 4.45 -15.65
CA ASN A 118 -7.68 3.67 -15.06
C ASN A 118 -8.84 4.62 -14.68
N TRP A 119 -10.09 4.22 -14.92
CA TRP A 119 -11.23 5.10 -14.68
C TRP A 119 -12.49 4.35 -14.24
N PHE A 120 -13.36 5.01 -13.48
CA PHE A 120 -14.63 4.43 -13.05
C PHE A 120 -15.83 5.28 -13.46
N LYS A 121 -16.96 4.60 -13.67
CA LYS A 121 -18.28 5.21 -13.81
C LYS A 121 -19.06 5.01 -12.51
N LEU A 122 -19.58 6.07 -11.91
CA LEU A 122 -20.40 6.00 -10.69
C LEU A 122 -21.82 6.45 -11.01
N GLN A 123 -22.76 5.50 -11.07
CA GLN A 123 -24.18 5.78 -11.34
C GLN A 123 -25.03 5.37 -10.12
N GLY A 124 -25.46 6.36 -9.34
CA GLY A 124 -26.25 6.21 -8.12
C GLY A 124 -25.51 5.51 -6.98
N SER A 125 -25.49 4.17 -7.01
CA SER A 125 -24.66 3.35 -6.10
C SER A 125 -24.04 2.12 -6.80
N THR A 126 -24.07 2.11 -8.14
CA THR A 126 -23.30 1.20 -9.00
C THR A 126 -21.98 1.85 -9.37
N VAL A 127 -20.90 1.09 -9.26
CA VAL A 127 -19.57 1.43 -9.75
C VAL A 127 -19.22 0.46 -10.88
N THR A 128 -18.86 0.98 -12.05
CA THR A 128 -18.21 0.19 -13.11
C THR A 128 -16.77 0.67 -13.22
N TYR A 129 -15.81 -0.20 -12.93
CA TYR A 129 -14.40 0.03 -13.24
C TYR A 129 -14.16 -0.24 -14.72
N HIS A 130 -13.25 0.53 -15.31
CA HIS A 130 -12.77 0.43 -16.67
C HIS A 130 -11.23 0.51 -16.69
N SER A 131 -10.62 -0.04 -17.74
CA SER A 131 -9.18 -0.05 -17.96
C SER A 131 -8.88 -0.28 -19.44
N PHE A 132 -8.20 0.67 -20.08
CA PHE A 132 -7.72 0.52 -21.44
C PHE A 132 -6.65 -0.56 -21.57
N VAL A 133 -6.72 -1.37 -22.63
CA VAL A 133 -5.80 -2.49 -22.91
C VAL A 133 -4.77 -2.04 -23.95
N VAL A 134 -3.54 -1.80 -23.51
CA VAL A 134 -2.49 -1.13 -24.28
C VAL A 134 -2.09 -1.85 -25.59
N LEU A 135 -2.37 -3.15 -25.71
CA LEU A 135 -1.95 -3.99 -26.85
C LEU A 135 -3.10 -4.57 -27.68
N SER A 136 -4.33 -4.04 -27.57
CA SER A 136 -5.45 -4.52 -28.40
C SER A 136 -6.44 -3.44 -28.81
N PHE A 137 -6.96 -3.57 -30.03
CA PHE A 137 -8.12 -2.82 -30.54
C PHE A 137 -9.45 -3.37 -29.97
N GLN A 138 -9.46 -3.75 -28.69
CA GLN A 138 -10.61 -4.31 -27.97
C GLN A 138 -11.18 -3.27 -26.99
N ASP A 139 -12.41 -3.48 -26.54
CA ASP A 139 -13.03 -2.65 -25.51
C ASP A 139 -12.25 -2.64 -24.18
N ASP A 140 -12.41 -1.56 -23.40
CA ASP A 140 -11.89 -1.46 -22.03
C ASP A 140 -12.26 -2.72 -21.21
N MET A 141 -11.31 -3.26 -20.44
CA MET A 141 -11.64 -4.26 -19.41
C MET A 141 -12.60 -3.64 -18.40
N THR A 142 -13.78 -4.23 -18.21
CA THR A 142 -14.78 -3.70 -17.27
C THR A 142 -15.09 -4.63 -16.10
N ALA A 143 -15.42 -4.05 -14.95
CA ALA A 143 -15.88 -4.79 -13.78
C ALA A 143 -16.92 -3.98 -12.98
N LYS A 144 -18.13 -4.52 -12.80
CA LYS A 144 -19.24 -3.84 -12.10
C LYS A 144 -19.41 -4.34 -10.67
N VAL A 145 -19.64 -3.41 -9.73
CA VAL A 145 -19.84 -3.67 -8.30
C VAL A 145 -20.79 -2.62 -7.68
N SER A 146 -21.33 -2.87 -6.49
CA SER A 146 -22.09 -1.86 -5.74
C SER A 146 -21.24 -1.17 -4.67
N LEU A 147 -21.58 0.08 -4.32
CA LEU A 147 -20.98 0.76 -3.16
C LEU A 147 -21.17 -0.03 -1.86
N THR A 148 -22.32 -0.70 -1.68
CA THR A 148 -22.57 -1.56 -0.52
C THR A 148 -21.59 -2.74 -0.46
N THR A 149 -21.28 -3.37 -1.60
CA THR A 149 -20.27 -4.44 -1.69
C THR A 149 -18.86 -3.91 -1.38
N ILE A 150 -18.52 -2.71 -1.87
CA ILE A 150 -17.25 -2.02 -1.57
C ILE A 150 -17.12 -1.76 -0.06
N ILE A 151 -18.14 -1.14 0.55
CA ILE A 151 -18.20 -0.83 1.98
C ILE A 151 -18.09 -2.10 2.82
N ASN A 152 -18.89 -3.12 2.52
CA ASN A 152 -18.92 -4.37 3.26
C ASN A 152 -17.57 -5.09 3.20
N ARG A 153 -16.85 -5.03 2.06
CA ARG A 153 -15.49 -5.56 1.96
C ARG A 153 -14.52 -4.75 2.82
N ILE A 154 -14.50 -3.42 2.70
CA ILE A 154 -13.56 -2.56 3.47
C ILE A 154 -13.75 -2.74 4.99
N ASN A 155 -15.00 -2.77 5.47
CA ASN A 155 -15.33 -2.92 6.89
C ASN A 155 -14.94 -4.32 7.42
N ARG A 156 -15.21 -5.40 6.65
CA ARG A 156 -14.89 -6.77 7.04
C ARG A 156 -13.38 -7.03 7.14
N GLU A 157 -12.59 -6.32 6.35
CA GLU A 157 -11.13 -6.45 6.31
C GLU A 157 -10.44 -5.37 7.18
N HIS A 158 -11.21 -4.67 8.02
CA HIS A 158 -10.78 -3.63 8.97
C HIS A 158 -9.91 -2.50 8.37
N ALA A 159 -10.20 -2.14 7.12
CA ALA A 159 -9.45 -1.17 6.33
C ALA A 159 -9.99 0.26 6.44
N GLU A 160 -11.02 0.52 7.27
CA GLU A 160 -11.69 1.82 7.34
C GLU A 160 -10.73 2.94 7.76
N ALA A 161 -9.81 2.66 8.67
CA ALA A 161 -8.79 3.63 9.10
C ALA A 161 -7.89 4.07 7.94
N LYS A 162 -7.52 3.14 7.04
CA LYS A 162 -6.68 3.44 5.87
C LYS A 162 -7.47 4.21 4.81
N VAL A 163 -8.72 3.80 4.54
CA VAL A 163 -9.60 4.47 3.57
C VAL A 163 -9.99 5.88 4.04
N ARG A 164 -10.18 6.09 5.35
CA ARG A 164 -10.43 7.42 5.94
C ARG A 164 -9.21 8.36 5.90
N GLN A 165 -8.00 7.82 5.71
CA GLN A 165 -6.78 8.62 5.51
C GLN A 165 -6.54 9.00 4.04
N MET A 166 -6.98 8.17 3.07
CA MET A 166 -6.75 8.42 1.64
C MET A 166 -7.21 9.80 1.11
N PRO A 167 -8.28 10.45 1.61
CA PRO A 167 -8.61 11.82 1.23
C PRO A 167 -7.51 12.86 1.45
N THR A 168 -6.51 12.61 2.30
CA THR A 168 -5.34 13.50 2.49
C THR A 168 -4.25 13.30 1.43
N ARG A 169 -4.46 12.36 0.50
CA ARG A 169 -3.60 12.03 -0.65
C ARG A 169 -4.43 11.97 -1.95
N LEU A 170 -5.51 12.75 -2.02
CA LEU A 170 -6.49 12.72 -3.11
C LEU A 170 -6.80 14.13 -3.62
N THR A 171 -6.20 14.50 -4.75
CA THR A 171 -6.57 15.70 -5.49
C THR A 171 -7.83 15.41 -6.31
N VAL A 172 -8.79 16.34 -6.34
CA VAL A 172 -9.99 16.23 -7.20
C VAL A 172 -10.10 17.46 -8.09
N ILE A 173 -9.88 17.25 -9.39
CA ILE A 173 -10.17 18.23 -10.45
C ILE A 173 -11.61 17.98 -10.91
N ARG A 174 -12.39 19.04 -11.13
CA ARG A 174 -13.78 18.94 -11.59
C ARG A 174 -13.91 19.56 -12.98
N HIS A 175 -14.53 18.80 -13.88
CA HIS A 175 -14.89 19.22 -15.23
C HIS A 175 -16.42 19.17 -15.35
N HIS A 176 -16.98 20.20 -15.97
CA HIS A 176 -18.43 20.38 -16.14
C HIS A 176 -18.84 19.94 -17.55
#